data_AF-A0A518CGV4-F1
#
_entry.id   AF-A0A518CGV4-F1
#
_cell.length_a   1.000
_cell.length_b   1.000
_cell.length_c   1.000
_cell.angle_alpha   90.00
_cell.angle_beta   90.00
_cell.angle_gamma   90.00
#
_symmetry.space_group_name_H-M   'P 1'
#
loop_
_entity.id
_entity.type
_entity.pdbx_description
1 polymer ?
#
loop_
_entity_poly.entity_id
_entity_poly.type
_entity_poly.pdbx_seq_one_letter_code
_entity_poly.pdbx_strand_id
1 'polypeptide(L)'
;MNNHSHNRLSSHQTSPNLIQRVSALSEAGRHKEAFHLLDGENTALPEIRNARGVCLMRMERHREALSLFRALVIPLSCTWMRPELPVIYRANLVTALMLAKLPQGAQNALQEIKEQDHPSVIRLRDAMHHWASQLSWGRWLHWKSGLDMTDEIPLHFPAGNFFDPSMVDLLRTQVHENQLLTSA
;
A
#
# COMPACT_ATOMS: atom_id res chain seq x y z
N MET A 1 -25.81 30.96 34.85
CA MET A 1 -26.44 29.78 34.22
C MET A 1 -25.49 29.24 33.16
N ASN A 2 -24.87 28.11 33.52
CA ASN A 2 -24.19 27.07 32.74
C ASN A 2 -23.24 27.46 31.59
N ASN A 3 -21.94 27.50 31.95
CA ASN A 3 -20.86 26.84 31.21
C ASN A 3 -21.22 25.36 30.96
N HIS A 4 -21.00 24.88 29.74
CA HIS A 4 -20.39 23.58 29.38
C HIS A 4 -20.90 23.09 28.02
N SER A 5 -20.07 23.31 26.99
CA SER A 5 -19.89 22.36 25.89
C SER A 5 -18.42 22.39 25.50
N HIS A 6 -17.61 21.72 26.32
CA HIS A 6 -16.22 21.42 26.02
C HIS A 6 -16.11 20.66 24.70
N ASN A 7 -15.46 21.30 23.74
CA ASN A 7 -14.25 20.79 23.08
C ASN A 7 -14.17 19.25 23.00
N ARG A 8 -14.75 18.66 21.95
CA ARG A 8 -14.58 17.24 21.61
C ARG A 8 -14.27 17.09 20.12
N LEU A 9 -13.17 17.70 19.70
CA LEU A 9 -12.49 17.41 18.43
C LEU A 9 -11.07 16.96 18.76
N SER A 10 -10.94 15.86 19.49
CA SER A 10 -9.69 15.12 19.59
C SER A 10 -9.47 14.47 18.21
N SER A 11 -8.79 15.19 17.34
CA SER A 11 -8.21 14.68 16.09
C SER A 11 -7.60 13.31 16.38
N HIS A 12 -8.16 12.25 15.80
CA HIS A 12 -7.63 10.90 15.92
C HIS A 12 -6.33 10.83 15.11
N GLN A 13 -5.25 11.39 15.66
CA GLN A 13 -3.92 11.33 15.09
C GLN A 13 -3.30 10.02 15.53
N THR A 14 -3.12 9.09 14.59
CA THR A 14 -2.10 8.05 14.76
C THR A 14 -0.78 8.76 15.02
N SER A 15 -0.10 8.43 16.12
CA SER A 15 1.19 9.05 16.44
C SER A 15 2.13 8.83 15.26
N PRO A 16 2.63 9.88 14.57
CA PRO A 16 3.52 9.73 13.41
C PRO A 16 4.74 8.83 13.70
N ASN A 17 5.18 8.84 14.96
CA ASN A 17 6.25 8.00 15.50
C ASN A 17 5.93 6.49 15.43
N LEU A 18 4.66 6.08 15.59
CA LEU A 18 4.27 4.68 15.58
C LEU A 18 4.51 4.03 14.22
N ILE A 19 3.96 4.61 13.15
CA ILE A 19 4.10 4.04 11.79
C ILE A 19 5.58 4.03 11.38
N GLN A 20 6.36 5.03 11.79
CA GLN A 20 7.81 5.06 11.51
C GLN A 20 8.53 3.89 12.20
N ARG A 21 8.22 3.61 13.47
CA ARG A 21 8.77 2.46 14.19
C ARG A 21 8.36 1.12 13.57
N VAL A 22 7.09 1.01 13.14
CA VAL A 22 6.59 -0.17 12.43
C VAL A 22 7.35 -0.37 11.11
N SER A 23 7.56 0.69 10.33
CA SER A 23 8.34 0.64 9.09
C SER A 23 9.77 0.18 9.37
N ALA A 24 10.44 0.77 10.36
CA ALA A 24 11.81 0.44 10.73
C ALA A 24 11.96 -1.03 11.17
N LEU A 25 11.05 -1.53 12.02
CA LEU A 25 11.02 -2.94 12.41
C LEU A 25 10.80 -3.87 11.21
N SER A 26 9.89 -3.47 10.32
CA SER A 26 9.58 -4.26 9.12
C SER A 26 10.73 -4.25 8.12
N GLU A 27 11.46 -3.16 7.96
CA GLU A 27 12.68 -3.07 7.13
C GLU A 27 13.82 -3.92 7.69
N ALA A 28 13.88 -4.07 9.01
CA ALA A 28 14.81 -4.98 9.69
C ALA A 28 14.39 -6.47 9.62
N GLY A 29 13.37 -6.82 8.83
CA GLY A 29 12.84 -8.19 8.70
C GLY A 29 12.00 -8.66 9.90
N ARG A 30 11.77 -7.81 10.91
CA ARG A 30 11.02 -8.13 12.13
C ARG A 30 9.52 -7.90 11.95
N HIS A 31 8.95 -8.49 10.89
CA HIS A 31 7.57 -8.23 10.46
C HIS A 31 6.51 -8.59 11.51
N LYS A 32 6.72 -9.70 12.24
CA LYS A 32 5.81 -10.12 13.33
C LYS A 32 5.77 -9.10 14.45
N GLU A 33 6.93 -8.59 14.85
CA GLU A 33 7.03 -7.56 15.90
C GLU A 33 6.45 -6.23 15.42
N ALA A 34 6.70 -5.85 14.17
CA ALA A 34 6.08 -4.69 13.54
C ALA A 34 4.54 -4.80 13.53
N PHE A 35 4.01 -5.99 13.24
CA PHE A 35 2.57 -6.26 13.29
C PHE A 35 2.03 -6.17 14.71
N HIS A 36 2.69 -6.80 15.69
CA HIS A 36 2.29 -6.75 17.11
C HIS A 36 2.36 -5.33 17.69
N LEU A 37 3.25 -4.48 17.20
CA LEU A 37 3.32 -3.08 17.62
C LEU A 37 2.04 -2.30 17.24
N LEU A 38 1.26 -2.81 16.29
CA LEU A 38 -0.04 -2.25 15.92
C LEU A 38 -1.20 -2.86 16.75
N ASP A 39 -0.95 -3.81 17.65
CA ASP A 39 -1.98 -4.38 18.52
C ASP A 39 -2.48 -3.33 19.52
N GLY A 40 -3.79 -3.33 19.80
CA GLY A 40 -4.43 -2.32 20.66
C GLY A 40 -4.72 -0.99 19.97
N GLU A 41 -4.16 -0.74 18.79
CA GLU A 41 -4.46 0.46 18.00
C GLU A 41 -5.83 0.42 17.35
N ASN A 42 -6.41 1.61 17.15
CA ASN A 42 -7.73 1.75 16.53
C ASN A 42 -7.70 1.30 15.06
N THR A 43 -8.32 0.16 14.80
CA THR A 43 -8.39 -0.48 13.48
C THR A 43 -9.29 0.26 12.50
N ALA A 44 -10.00 1.30 12.93
CA ALA A 44 -10.77 2.16 12.04
C ALA A 44 -9.88 3.15 11.28
N LEU A 45 -8.68 3.44 11.78
CA LEU A 45 -7.76 4.40 11.16
C LEU A 45 -7.13 3.80 9.87
N PRO A 46 -7.29 4.45 8.71
CA PRO A 46 -6.74 3.99 7.44
C PRO A 46 -5.24 3.69 7.47
N GLU A 47 -4.46 4.51 8.17
CA GLU A 47 -3.00 4.40 8.31
C GLU A 47 -2.61 3.10 9.03
N ILE A 48 -3.32 2.79 10.13
CA ILE A 48 -3.13 1.55 10.91
C ILE A 48 -3.51 0.33 10.07
N ARG A 49 -4.64 0.39 9.35
CA ARG A 49 -5.07 -0.68 8.44
C ARG A 49 -4.02 -0.91 7.35
N ASN A 50 -3.55 0.16 6.70
CA ASN A 50 -2.50 0.09 5.69
C ASN A 50 -1.24 -0.58 6.24
N ALA A 51 -0.74 -0.12 7.39
CA ALA A 51 0.46 -0.67 8.03
C ALA A 51 0.31 -2.16 8.39
N ARG A 52 -0.85 -2.57 8.92
CA ARG A 52 -1.15 -3.98 9.17
C ARG A 52 -1.16 -4.80 7.89
N GLY A 53 -1.80 -4.30 6.84
CA GLY A 53 -1.83 -4.95 5.53
C GLY A 53 -0.44 -5.17 4.94
N VAL A 54 0.44 -4.17 5.03
CA VAL A 54 1.85 -4.29 4.60
C VAL A 54 2.59 -5.35 5.42
N CYS A 55 2.44 -5.35 6.74
CA CYS A 55 3.05 -6.37 7.58
C CYS A 55 2.53 -7.78 7.25
N LEU A 56 1.23 -7.93 6.99
CA LEU A 56 0.63 -9.22 6.58
C LEU A 56 1.21 -9.70 5.24
N MET A 57 1.37 -8.82 4.25
CA MET A 57 2.02 -9.18 2.98
C MET A 57 3.44 -9.68 3.21
N ARG A 58 4.24 -8.96 4.02
CA ARG A 58 5.63 -9.32 4.33
C ARG A 58 5.79 -10.56 5.21
N MET A 59 4.72 -10.99 5.89
CA MET A 59 4.64 -12.27 6.61
C MET A 59 4.05 -13.40 5.75
N GLU A 60 3.92 -13.20 4.44
CA GLU A 60 3.34 -14.17 3.49
C GLU A 60 1.86 -14.51 3.74
N ARG A 61 1.16 -13.70 4.55
CA ARG A 61 -0.27 -13.85 4.85
C ARG A 61 -1.12 -13.12 3.79
N HIS A 62 -0.90 -13.46 2.52
CA HIS A 62 -1.39 -12.69 1.37
C HIS A 62 -2.93 -12.57 1.31
N ARG A 63 -3.66 -13.64 1.64
CA ARG A 63 -5.14 -13.64 1.61
C ARG A 63 -5.73 -12.73 2.68
N GLU A 64 -5.13 -12.69 3.86
CA GLU A 64 -5.56 -11.81 4.94
C GLU A 64 -5.24 -10.35 4.63
N ALA A 65 -4.05 -10.08 4.09
CA ALA A 65 -3.68 -8.75 3.59
C ALA A 65 -4.67 -8.26 2.54
N LEU A 66 -5.01 -9.12 1.56
CA LEU A 66 -5.97 -8.80 0.51
C LEU A 66 -7.36 -8.49 1.06
N SER A 67 -7.87 -9.30 1.99
CA SER A 67 -9.16 -9.04 2.63
C SER A 67 -9.17 -7.68 3.33
N LEU A 68 -8.10 -7.38 4.07
CA LEU A 68 -7.93 -6.10 4.76
C LEU A 68 -7.93 -4.93 3.77
N PHE A 69 -7.10 -4.99 2.72
CA PHE A 69 -6.99 -3.91 1.73
C PHE A 69 -8.28 -3.72 0.94
N ARG A 70 -8.98 -4.79 0.57
CA ARG A 70 -10.31 -4.68 -0.07
C ARG A 70 -11.26 -3.91 0.83
N ALA A 71 -11.36 -4.26 2.11
CA ALA A 71 -12.23 -3.57 3.04
C ALA A 71 -11.77 -2.14 3.41
N LEU A 72 -10.51 -1.78 3.11
CA LEU A 72 -9.99 -0.43 3.26
C LEU A 72 -10.31 0.43 2.03
N VAL A 73 -10.02 -0.10 0.84
CA VAL A 73 -10.00 0.65 -0.42
C VAL A 73 -11.33 0.58 -1.16
N ILE A 74 -12.08 -0.51 -1.04
CA ILE A 74 -13.36 -0.74 -1.71
C ILE A 74 -14.49 -0.63 -0.66
N PRO A 75 -15.40 0.35 -0.78
CA PRO A 75 -16.56 0.44 0.10
C PRO A 75 -17.48 -0.79 -0.05
N LEU A 76 -18.12 -1.23 1.04
CA LEU A 76 -18.99 -2.42 1.07
C LEU A 76 -20.18 -2.37 0.08
N SER A 77 -20.55 -1.17 -0.40
CA SER A 77 -21.67 -0.95 -1.32
C SER A 77 -21.23 -0.59 -2.75
N CYS A 78 -19.94 -0.64 -3.05
CA CYS A 78 -19.40 -0.18 -4.34
C CYS A 78 -18.43 -1.19 -4.95
N THR A 79 -18.30 -1.16 -6.27
CA THR A 79 -17.30 -1.95 -7.03
C THR A 79 -16.01 -1.16 -7.32
N TRP A 80 -15.99 0.14 -7.00
CA TRP A 80 -14.90 1.07 -7.31
C TRP A 80 -14.05 1.38 -6.08
N MET A 81 -12.78 1.71 -6.29
CA MET A 81 -11.87 2.17 -5.25
C MET A 81 -12.20 3.60 -4.80
N ARG A 82 -12.00 3.88 -3.51
CA ARG A 82 -12.09 5.22 -2.93
C ARG A 82 -11.01 6.14 -3.51
N PRO A 83 -11.36 7.13 -4.36
CA PRO A 83 -10.37 8.04 -4.95
C PRO A 83 -9.73 8.98 -3.92
N GLU A 84 -10.41 9.23 -2.80
CA GLU A 84 -9.94 10.10 -1.71
C GLU A 84 -8.80 9.48 -0.87
N LEU A 85 -8.59 8.16 -0.99
CA LEU A 85 -7.50 7.51 -0.27
C LEU A 85 -6.14 7.79 -0.94
N PRO A 86 -5.07 7.92 -0.13
CA PRO A 86 -3.71 8.00 -0.64
C PRO A 86 -3.42 6.92 -1.68
N VAL A 87 -2.73 7.29 -2.77
CA VAL A 87 -2.37 6.40 -3.88
C VAL A 87 -1.69 5.13 -3.39
N ILE A 88 -0.85 5.25 -2.35
CA ILE A 88 -0.17 4.11 -1.75
C ILE A 88 -1.11 3.03 -1.20
N TYR A 89 -2.30 3.37 -0.71
CA TYR A 89 -3.24 2.38 -0.18
C TYR A 89 -3.84 1.55 -1.33
N ARG A 90 -4.16 2.20 -2.44
CA ARG A 90 -4.61 1.55 -3.69
C ARG A 90 -3.48 0.71 -4.30
N ALA A 91 -2.25 1.22 -4.32
CA ALA A 91 -1.08 0.47 -4.77
C ALA A 91 -0.80 -0.78 -3.90
N ASN A 92 -1.01 -0.68 -2.59
CA ASN A 92 -0.87 -1.83 -1.69
C ASN A 92 -1.98 -2.88 -1.91
N LEU A 93 -3.21 -2.48 -2.27
CA LEU A 93 -4.24 -3.43 -2.72
C LEU A 93 -3.78 -4.19 -3.98
N VAL A 94 -3.23 -3.49 -4.97
CA VAL A 94 -2.68 -4.12 -6.19
C VAL A 94 -1.56 -5.11 -5.83
N THR A 95 -0.64 -4.71 -4.95
CA THR A 95 0.44 -5.59 -4.45
C THR A 95 -0.14 -6.85 -3.81
N ALA A 96 -1.15 -6.72 -2.96
CA ALA A 96 -1.81 -7.85 -2.32
C ALA A 96 -2.52 -8.78 -3.32
N LEU A 97 -3.12 -8.23 -4.39
CA LEU A 97 -3.72 -9.02 -5.48
C LEU A 97 -2.66 -9.82 -6.24
N MET A 98 -1.51 -9.21 -6.55
CA MET A 98 -0.39 -9.89 -7.21
C MET A 98 0.14 -11.05 -6.36
N LEU A 99 0.39 -10.79 -5.06
CA LEU A 99 0.86 -11.80 -4.11
C LEU A 99 -0.16 -12.91 -3.83
N ALA A 100 -1.46 -12.61 -3.92
CA ALA A 100 -2.53 -13.58 -3.80
C ALA A 100 -2.77 -14.40 -5.09
N LYS A 101 -1.93 -14.23 -6.11
CA LYS A 101 -2.03 -14.88 -7.43
C LYS A 101 -3.34 -14.56 -8.15
N LEU A 102 -3.71 -13.27 -8.14
CA LEU A 102 -4.90 -12.74 -8.79
C LEU A 102 -4.51 -11.67 -9.83
N PRO A 103 -3.83 -12.05 -10.94
CA PRO A 103 -3.30 -11.11 -11.93
C PRO A 103 -4.37 -10.25 -12.59
N GLN A 104 -5.55 -10.81 -12.88
CA GLN A 104 -6.65 -10.05 -13.49
C GLN A 104 -7.16 -8.96 -12.55
N GLY A 105 -7.39 -9.32 -11.28
CA GLY A 105 -7.78 -8.36 -10.26
C GLY A 105 -6.73 -7.26 -10.08
N ALA A 106 -5.45 -7.64 -10.03
CA ALA A 106 -4.35 -6.69 -9.93
C ALA A 106 -4.30 -5.72 -11.13
N GLN A 107 -4.45 -6.23 -12.35
CA GLN A 107 -4.47 -5.40 -13.56
C GLN A 107 -5.66 -4.43 -13.57
N ASN A 108 -6.86 -4.91 -13.23
CA ASN A 108 -8.07 -4.07 -13.19
C ASN A 108 -7.91 -2.94 -12.16
N ALA A 109 -7.47 -3.27 -10.94
CA ALA A 109 -7.23 -2.28 -9.90
C ALA A 109 -6.12 -1.28 -10.31
N LEU A 110 -5.08 -1.73 -11.00
CA LEU A 110 -4.00 -0.86 -11.47
C LEU A 110 -4.45 0.11 -12.57
N GLN A 111 -5.40 -0.29 -13.42
CA GLN A 111 -6.00 0.58 -14.45
C GLN A 111 -6.91 1.66 -13.85
N GLU A 112 -7.51 1.40 -12.69
CA GLU A 112 -8.38 2.36 -12.00
C GLU A 112 -7.59 3.44 -11.23
N ILE A 113 -6.29 3.24 -10.97
CA ILE A 113 -5.42 4.27 -10.37
C ILE A 113 -5.12 5.36 -11.42
N LYS A 114 -5.56 6.59 -11.14
CA LYS A 114 -5.38 7.75 -12.02
C LYS A 114 -3.95 8.28 -12.05
N GLU A 115 -3.23 8.17 -10.94
CA GLU A 115 -1.90 8.72 -10.71
C GLU A 115 -0.83 7.80 -11.31
N GLN A 116 -0.79 7.73 -12.65
CA GLN A 116 0.05 6.78 -13.38
C GLN A 116 1.55 7.00 -13.16
N ASP A 117 1.96 8.25 -12.91
CA ASP A 117 3.37 8.63 -12.71
C ASP A 117 3.86 8.41 -11.28
N HIS A 118 3.00 7.92 -10.37
CA HIS A 118 3.40 7.70 -8.99
C HIS A 118 4.42 6.54 -8.90
N PRO A 119 5.55 6.65 -8.18
CA PRO A 119 6.62 5.64 -8.19
C PRO A 119 6.17 4.22 -7.85
N SER A 120 5.27 4.06 -6.87
CA SER A 120 4.70 2.75 -6.55
C SER A 120 3.84 2.16 -7.66
N VAL A 121 3.12 2.99 -8.42
CA VAL A 121 2.27 2.55 -9.54
C VAL A 121 3.13 2.13 -10.72
N ILE A 122 4.19 2.89 -11.02
CA ILE A 122 5.18 2.56 -12.05
C ILE A 122 5.80 1.18 -11.77
N ARG A 123 6.34 0.97 -10.56
CA ARG A 123 6.95 -0.33 -10.18
C ARG A 123 5.99 -1.51 -10.32
N LEU A 124 4.71 -1.32 -9.98
CA LEU A 124 3.69 -2.35 -10.13
C LEU A 124 3.35 -2.63 -11.60
N ARG A 125 3.30 -1.58 -12.44
CA ARG A 125 3.13 -1.73 -13.90
C ARG A 125 4.30 -2.49 -14.49
N ASP A 126 5.52 -2.14 -14.13
CA ASP A 126 6.73 -2.80 -14.61
C ASP A 126 6.74 -4.28 -14.22
N ALA A 127 6.42 -4.61 -12.97
CA ALA A 127 6.31 -6.00 -12.52
C ALA A 127 5.23 -6.77 -13.31
N MET A 128 4.06 -6.16 -13.53
CA MET A 128 2.97 -6.77 -14.31
C MET A 128 3.37 -6.96 -15.78
N HIS A 129 4.03 -5.97 -16.39
CA HIS A 129 4.50 -6.05 -17.77
C HIS A 129 5.59 -7.10 -17.95
N HIS A 130 6.54 -7.16 -17.02
CA HIS A 130 7.61 -8.15 -17.02
C HIS A 130 7.06 -9.56 -16.86
N TRP A 131 6.13 -9.78 -15.94
CA TRP A 131 5.45 -11.07 -15.82
C TRP A 131 4.67 -11.43 -17.08
N ALA A 132 3.92 -10.48 -17.66
CA ALA A 132 3.12 -10.72 -18.86
C ALA A 132 3.98 -11.04 -20.09
N SER A 133 5.22 -10.52 -20.17
CA SER A 133 6.14 -10.82 -21.28
C SER A 133 6.78 -12.21 -21.17
N GLN A 134 6.76 -12.83 -19.99
CA GLN A 134 7.23 -14.20 -19.78
C GLN A 134 6.16 -15.25 -20.13
N LEU A 135 4.92 -14.84 -20.36
CA LEU A 135 3.83 -15.76 -20.68
C LEU A 135 3.99 -16.29 -22.11
N SER A 136 3.74 -17.59 -22.29
CA SER A 136 3.53 -18.15 -23.62
C SER A 136 2.26 -17.57 -24.25
N TRP A 137 2.21 -17.50 -25.57
CA TRP A 137 1.09 -16.89 -26.31
C TRP A 137 -0.29 -17.42 -25.87
N GLY A 138 -0.42 -18.73 -25.63
CA GLY A 138 -1.67 -19.33 -25.16
C GLY A 138 -2.06 -18.89 -23.75
N ARG A 139 -1.11 -18.77 -22.82
CA ARG A 139 -1.36 -18.26 -21.46
C ARG A 139 -1.69 -16.77 -21.48
N TRP A 140 -0.98 -16.02 -22.30
CA TRP A 140 -1.28 -14.61 -22.53
C TRP A 140 -2.72 -14.42 -23.02
N LEU A 141 -3.16 -15.23 -23.99
CA LEU A 141 -4.54 -15.17 -24.48
C LEU A 141 -5.55 -15.57 -23.40
N HIS A 142 -5.28 -16.65 -22.65
CA HIS A 142 -6.12 -17.11 -21.55
C HIS A 142 -6.34 -16.02 -20.49
N TRP A 143 -5.26 -15.37 -20.05
CA TRP A 143 -5.33 -14.21 -19.16
C TRP A 143 -6.11 -13.05 -19.79
N LYS A 144 -5.85 -12.71 -21.05
CA LYS A 144 -6.58 -11.65 -21.75
C LYS A 144 -8.07 -11.92 -21.91
N SER A 145 -8.48 -13.19 -21.96
CA SER A 145 -9.89 -13.60 -21.93
C SER A 145 -10.55 -13.46 -20.55
N GLY A 146 -9.82 -13.02 -19.52
CA GLY A 146 -10.33 -12.82 -18.17
C GLY A 146 -10.41 -14.11 -17.34
N LEU A 147 -9.76 -15.18 -17.79
CA LEU A 147 -9.67 -16.42 -17.03
C LEU A 147 -8.51 -16.33 -16.03
N ASP A 148 -8.80 -16.64 -14.76
CA ASP A 148 -7.81 -16.56 -13.70
C ASP A 148 -6.64 -17.52 -13.95
N MET A 149 -5.43 -16.97 -13.87
CA MET A 149 -4.19 -17.75 -13.85
C MET A 149 -3.66 -17.80 -12.43
N THR A 150 -3.21 -18.98 -12.02
CA THR A 150 -2.63 -19.22 -10.69
C THR A 150 -1.11 -19.05 -10.65
N ASP A 151 -0.53 -18.47 -11.70
CA ASP A 151 0.91 -18.18 -11.79
C ASP A 151 1.29 -17.03 -10.85
N GLU A 152 2.48 -17.12 -10.26
CA GLU A 152 3.02 -16.09 -9.38
C GLU A 152 3.57 -14.91 -10.19
N ILE A 153 3.30 -13.69 -9.71
CA ILE A 153 3.89 -12.47 -10.25
C ILE A 153 5.11 -12.14 -9.39
N PRO A 154 6.34 -12.28 -9.91
CA PRO A 154 7.54 -11.97 -9.12
C PRO A 154 7.59 -10.47 -8.82
N LEU A 155 7.75 -10.14 -7.54
CA LEU A 155 8.01 -8.77 -7.09
C LEU A 155 9.49 -8.64 -6.77
N HIS A 156 10.21 -7.77 -7.49
CA HIS A 156 11.63 -7.49 -7.25
C HIS A 156 11.84 -6.35 -6.25
N PHE A 157 10.83 -6.04 -5.44
CA PHE A 157 10.83 -4.98 -4.45
C PHE A 157 10.03 -5.40 -3.21
N PRO A 158 10.26 -4.76 -2.05
CA PRO A 158 9.54 -5.09 -0.83
C PRO A 158 8.02 -4.96 -0.99
N ALA A 159 7.27 -5.92 -0.45
CA ALA A 159 5.81 -5.89 -0.51
C ALA A 159 5.25 -4.68 0.24
N GLY A 160 4.59 -3.80 -0.51
CA GLY A 160 3.85 -2.64 -0.03
C GLY A 160 4.69 -1.51 0.59
N ASN A 161 4.06 -0.35 0.74
CA ASN A 161 4.67 0.84 1.32
C ASN A 161 3.85 1.35 2.52
N PHE A 162 4.54 1.73 3.60
CA PHE A 162 3.91 2.36 4.77
C PHE A 162 3.63 3.85 4.53
N PHE A 163 4.48 4.50 3.73
CA PHE A 163 4.45 5.93 3.43
C PHE A 163 4.49 6.18 1.93
N ASP A 164 4.14 7.41 1.54
CA ASP A 164 4.27 7.87 0.16
C ASP A 164 5.75 8.11 -0.17
N PRO A 165 6.34 7.34 -1.12
CA PRO A 165 7.75 7.52 -1.48
C PRO A 165 8.02 8.88 -2.14
N SER A 166 7.03 9.48 -2.83
CA SER A 166 7.20 10.77 -3.48
C SER A 166 7.45 11.90 -2.47
N MET A 167 6.92 11.77 -1.25
CA MET A 167 7.18 12.74 -0.19
C MET A 167 8.55 12.57 0.47
N VAL A 168 9.08 11.34 0.51
CA VAL A 168 10.40 11.06 1.10
C VAL A 168 11.51 11.68 0.25
N ASP A 169 11.39 11.60 -1.08
CA ASP A 169 12.37 12.16 -2.01
C ASP A 169 12.35 13.70 -2.01
N LEU A 170 11.17 14.32 -1.90
CA LEU A 170 11.04 15.79 -1.80
C LEU A 170 11.70 16.33 -0.52
N LEU A 171 11.49 15.67 0.62
CA LEU A 171 12.13 16.07 1.88
C LEU A 171 13.65 15.88 1.85
N ARG A 172 14.13 14.81 1.22
CA ARG A 172 15.58 14.56 1.07
C ARG A 172 16.25 15.61 0.17
N THR A 173 15.55 16.05 -0.88
CA THR A 173 16.05 17.07 -1.82
C THR A 173 16.14 18.45 -1.13
N GLN A 174 15.11 18.85 -0.38
CA GLN A 174 15.09 20.12 0.36
C GLN A 174 16.15 20.19 1.48
N VAL A 175 16.46 19.07 2.15
CA VAL A 175 17.53 19.03 3.16
C VAL A 175 18.90 19.21 2.54
N HIS A 176 19.15 18.64 1.35
CA HIS A 176 20.40 18.85 0.62
C HIS A 176 20.57 20.30 0.15
N GLU A 177 19.53 20.94 -0.39
CA GLU A 177 19.60 22.36 -0.78
C GLU A 177 19.87 23.28 0.42
N ASN A 178 19.23 23.04 1.56
CA ASN A 178 19.44 23.84 2.77
C ASN A 178 20.83 23.63 3.40
N GLN A 179 21.43 22.45 3.26
CA GLN A 179 22.81 22.19 3.72
C GLN A 179 23.85 22.87 2.81
N LEU A 180 23.59 22.99 1.51
CA LEU A 180 24.45 23.71 0.57
C LEU A 180 24.41 25.23 0.79
N LEU A 181 23.23 25.78 1.12
CA LEU A 181 23.06 27.21 1.39
C LEU A 181 23.59 27.67 2.76
N THR A 182 23.77 26.76 3.71
CA THR A 182 24.35 27.06 5.04
C THR A 182 25.86 26.82 5.11
N SER A 183 26.45 26.24 4.06
CA SER A 183 27.88 25.98 3.93
C SER A 183 28.61 26.98 3.03
N ALA A 184 27.90 28.01 2.54
CA ALA A 184 28.40 29.11 1.72
C ALA A 184 28.37 30.42 2.51
#